data_AF-A0A7D7C3K2-F1
#
_entry.id   AF-A0A7D7C3K2-F1
#
_cell.length_a   1.000
_cell.length_b   1.000
_cell.length_c   1.000
_cell.angle_alpha   90.00
_cell.angle_beta   90.00
_cell.angle_gamma   90.00
#
_symmetry.space_group_name_H-M   'P 1'
#
loop_
_entity.id
_entity.type
_entity.pdbx_description
1 polymer ?
#
loop_
_entity_poly.entity_id
_entity_poly.type
_entity_poly.pdbx_seq_one_letter_code
_entity_poly.pdbx_strand_id
1 'polypeptide(L)'
;MATKKKKAIIKSEPLELVDGYYIPVEIVDSYKRLRAYCVSELLDVFRTFCHSVECMYEDGLMVVSAIDNQTNVAYRVDITPQTVSQIEKAIGTKKIQNYIEQLKENGVWIR
;
A
#
# COMPACT_ATOMS: atom_id res chain seq x y z
N MET A 1 50.60 -10.33 19.61
CA MET A 1 49.79 -9.08 19.56
C MET A 1 48.37 -9.47 19.16
N ALA A 2 47.39 -9.33 20.06
CA ALA A 2 46.00 -9.70 19.78
C ALA A 2 45.27 -8.55 19.08
N THR A 3 44.85 -8.77 17.84
CA THR A 3 44.07 -7.82 17.04
C THR A 3 42.66 -7.72 17.63
N LYS A 4 42.36 -6.61 18.33
CA LYS A 4 41.00 -6.29 18.80
C LYS A 4 40.09 -6.09 17.59
N LYS A 5 39.23 -7.08 17.28
CA LYS A 5 38.11 -6.90 16.35
C LYS A 5 37.17 -5.84 16.92
N LYS A 6 37.09 -4.67 16.28
CA LYS A 6 36.06 -3.67 16.57
C LYS A 6 34.70 -4.31 16.27
N LYS A 7 33.88 -4.51 17.31
CA LYS A 7 32.46 -4.85 17.12
C LYS A 7 31.79 -3.64 16.46
N ALA A 8 31.21 -3.84 15.29
CA ALA A 8 30.36 -2.83 14.67
C ALA A 8 29.20 -2.55 15.63
N ILE A 9 29.08 -1.31 16.09
CA ILE A 9 27.90 -0.86 16.84
C ILE A 9 26.82 -0.69 15.79
N ILE A 10 25.90 -1.66 15.69
CA ILE A 10 24.70 -1.50 14.87
C ILE A 10 23.86 -0.45 15.58
N LYS A 11 23.79 0.77 15.01
CA LYS A 11 22.81 1.76 15.44
C LYS A 11 21.44 1.21 15.06
N SER A 12 20.63 0.82 16.04
CA SER A 12 19.22 0.52 15.80
C SER A 12 18.52 1.83 15.49
N GLU A 13 18.08 2.01 14.24
CA GLU A 13 17.23 3.14 13.88
C GLU A 13 15.88 3.02 14.61
N PRO A 14 15.31 4.13 15.11
CA PRO A 14 14.00 4.10 15.74
C PRO A 14 12.92 3.77 14.70
N LEU A 15 12.05 2.81 15.02
CA LEU A 15 10.97 2.34 14.16
C LEU A 15 9.62 2.58 14.84
N GLU A 16 8.59 2.89 14.05
CA GLU A 16 7.19 2.98 14.47
C GLU A 16 6.36 1.93 13.72
N LEU A 17 5.39 1.31 14.40
CA LEU A 17 4.45 0.39 13.76
C LEU A 17 3.31 1.18 13.08
N VAL A 18 3.22 1.07 11.76
CA VAL A 18 2.20 1.73 10.93
C VAL A 18 1.54 0.67 10.03
N ASP A 19 0.24 0.46 10.20
CA ASP A 19 -0.57 -0.52 9.43
C ASP A 19 0.08 -1.92 9.35
N GLY A 20 0.65 -2.39 10.47
CA GLY A 20 1.32 -3.69 10.55
C GLY A 20 2.80 -3.71 10.10
N TYR A 21 3.36 -2.58 9.67
CA TYR A 21 4.75 -2.47 9.21
C TYR A 21 5.61 -1.57 10.11
N TYR A 22 6.83 -2.00 10.40
CA TYR A 22 7.81 -1.15 11.09
C TYR A 22 8.45 -0.18 10.09
N ILE A 23 8.20 1.12 10.28
CA ILE A 23 8.66 2.21 9.43
C ILE A 23 9.66 3.07 10.21
N PRO A 24 10.80 3.48 9.62
CA PRO A 24 11.71 4.42 10.25
C PRO A 24 11.01 5.72 10.63
N VAL A 25 11.15 6.14 11.90
CA VAL A 25 10.42 7.30 12.46
C VAL A 25 10.60 8.56 11.59
N GLU A 26 11.78 8.73 10.99
CA GLU A 26 12.10 9.85 10.10
C GLU A 26 11.19 9.99 8.86
N ILE A 27 10.59 8.88 8.39
CA ILE A 27 9.74 8.88 7.20
C ILE A 27 8.27 8.59 7.50
N VAL A 28 7.88 8.33 8.76
CA VAL A 28 6.51 7.94 9.13
C VAL A 28 5.46 8.93 8.60
N ASP A 29 5.64 10.23 8.84
CA ASP A 29 4.68 11.24 8.41
C ASP A 29 4.61 11.41 6.90
N SER A 30 5.75 11.26 6.23
CA SER A 30 5.83 11.29 4.76
C SER A 30 5.14 10.05 4.17
N TYR A 31 5.36 8.88 4.77
CA TYR A 31 4.72 7.63 4.38
C TYR A 31 3.20 7.67 4.59
N LYS A 32 2.72 8.14 5.75
CA LYS A 32 1.28 8.29 6.02
C LYS A 32 0.61 9.21 5.00
N ARG A 33 1.25 10.33 4.63
CA ARG A 33 0.76 11.25 3.59
C ARG A 33 0.74 10.61 2.20
N LEU A 34 1.83 9.96 1.80
CA LEU A 34 1.91 9.27 0.52
C LEU A 34 0.84 8.17 0.41
N ARG A 35 0.69 7.37 1.46
CA ARG A 35 -0.34 6.33 1.54
C ARG A 35 -1.74 6.92 1.35
N ALA A 36 -2.07 7.99 2.09
CA ALA A 36 -3.36 8.65 1.97
C ALA A 36 -3.62 9.18 0.55
N TYR A 37 -2.61 9.76 -0.10
CA TYR A 37 -2.70 10.19 -1.49
C TYR A 37 -2.93 9.02 -2.45
N CYS A 38 -2.13 7.94 -2.35
CA CYS A 38 -2.29 6.74 -3.16
C CYS A 38 -3.68 6.11 -3.01
N VAL A 39 -4.21 6.06 -1.78
CA VAL A 39 -5.57 5.56 -1.51
C VAL A 39 -6.61 6.46 -2.14
N SER A 40 -6.49 7.78 -2.01
CA SER A 40 -7.43 8.74 -2.62
C SER A 40 -7.51 8.56 -4.14
N GLU A 41 -6.36 8.51 -4.81
CA GLU A 41 -6.29 8.31 -6.27
C GLU A 41 -6.88 6.96 -6.69
N LEU A 42 -6.61 5.90 -5.91
CA LEU A 42 -7.16 4.58 -6.17
C LEU A 42 -8.69 4.56 -6.03
N LEU A 43 -9.24 5.21 -4.99
CA LEU A 43 -10.68 5.35 -4.78
C LEU A 43 -11.33 6.10 -5.94
N ASP A 44 -10.73 7.21 -6.37
CA ASP A 44 -11.28 8.02 -7.46
C ASP A 44 -11.29 7.25 -8.78
N VAL A 45 -10.24 6.50 -9.07
CA VAL A 45 -10.20 5.64 -10.26
C VAL A 45 -11.26 4.53 -10.16
N PHE A 46 -11.37 3.81 -9.05
CA PHE A 46 -12.39 2.77 -8.89
C PHE A 46 -13.82 3.34 -9.03
N ARG A 47 -14.11 4.53 -8.51
CA ARG A 47 -15.42 5.18 -8.65
C ARG A 47 -15.80 5.47 -10.10
N THR A 48 -14.86 5.49 -11.03
CA THR A 48 -15.17 5.70 -12.46
C THR A 48 -15.81 4.48 -13.13
N PHE A 49 -15.64 3.27 -12.60
CA PHE A 49 -16.13 2.03 -13.24
C PHE A 49 -16.70 0.98 -12.29
N CYS A 50 -16.63 1.17 -10.97
CA CYS A 50 -17.25 0.31 -9.97
C CYS A 50 -18.52 0.94 -9.39
N HIS A 51 -19.43 0.10 -8.90
CA HIS A 51 -20.70 0.52 -8.32
C HIS A 51 -20.49 1.22 -6.97
N SER A 52 -19.67 0.61 -6.11
CA SER A 52 -19.27 1.18 -4.84
C SER A 52 -17.81 0.88 -4.54
N VAL A 53 -17.21 1.70 -3.68
CA VAL A 53 -15.82 1.57 -3.26
C VAL A 53 -15.75 1.84 -1.77
N GLU A 54 -15.09 0.95 -1.05
CA GLU A 54 -14.97 0.99 0.40
C GLU A 54 -13.49 0.95 0.79
N CYS A 55 -13.15 1.68 1.84
CA CYS A 55 -11.83 1.64 2.46
C CYS A 55 -12.04 1.27 3.94
N MET A 56 -11.46 0.16 4.36
CA MET A 56 -11.65 -0.38 5.70
C MET A 56 -10.31 -0.82 6.30
N TYR A 57 -10.31 -1.02 7.61
CA TYR A 57 -9.17 -1.56 8.34
C TYR A 57 -9.47 -3.01 8.73
N GLU A 58 -8.67 -3.95 8.23
CA GLU A 58 -8.82 -5.40 8.44
C GLU A 58 -7.47 -5.97 8.87
N ASP A 59 -7.45 -6.75 9.95
CA ASP A 59 -6.23 -7.38 10.50
C ASP A 59 -5.01 -6.45 10.68
N GLY A 60 -5.27 -5.18 11.02
CA GLY A 60 -4.23 -4.17 11.21
C GLY A 60 -3.70 -3.54 9.93
N LEU A 61 -4.32 -3.83 8.78
CA LEU A 61 -3.99 -3.31 7.47
C LEU A 61 -5.15 -2.52 6.88
N MET A 62 -4.86 -1.47 6.12
CA MET A 62 -5.87 -0.76 5.35
C MET A 62 -6.13 -1.53 4.05
N VAL A 63 -7.40 -1.75 3.71
CA VAL A 63 -7.84 -2.49 2.52
C VAL A 63 -8.83 -1.63 1.75
N VAL A 64 -8.62 -1.52 0.43
CA VAL A 64 -9.56 -0.87 -0.49
C VAL A 64 -10.26 -1.95 -1.31
N SER A 65 -11.59 -1.98 -1.23
CA SER A 65 -12.44 -2.92 -1.96
C SER A 65 -13.36 -2.16 -2.91
N ALA A 66 -13.46 -2.62 -4.15
CA ALA A 66 -14.36 -2.05 -5.14
C ALA A 66 -15.35 -3.12 -5.61
N ILE A 67 -16.64 -2.78 -5.55
CA ILE A 67 -17.77 -3.69 -5.78
C ILE A 67 -18.36 -3.42 -7.17
N ASP A 68 -18.66 -4.48 -7.91
CA ASP A 68 -19.33 -4.37 -9.21
C ASP A 68 -20.85 -4.17 -9.09
N ASN A 69 -21.51 -4.01 -10.24
CA ASN A 69 -22.96 -3.83 -10.33
C ASN A 69 -23.76 -5.09 -9.92
N GLN A 70 -23.10 -6.23 -9.74
CA GLN A 70 -23.69 -7.48 -9.28
C GLN A 70 -23.47 -7.69 -7.78
N THR A 71 -23.02 -6.66 -7.06
CA THR A 71 -22.69 -6.69 -5.62
C THR A 71 -21.56 -7.65 -5.25
N ASN A 72 -20.75 -8.07 -6.23
CA ASN A 72 -19.55 -8.85 -5.97
C ASN A 72 -18.36 -7.91 -5.77
N VAL A 73 -17.44 -8.27 -4.88
CA VAL A 73 -16.14 -7.60 -4.85
C VAL A 73 -15.45 -7.90 -6.19
N ALA A 74 -15.08 -6.85 -6.91
CA ALA A 74 -14.41 -6.94 -8.21
C ALA A 74 -12.90 -6.68 -8.07
N TYR A 75 -12.52 -5.86 -7.09
CA TYR A 75 -11.14 -5.57 -6.74
C TYR A 75 -10.99 -5.48 -5.24
N ARG A 76 -9.87 -5.99 -4.72
CA ARG A 76 -9.44 -5.83 -3.34
C ARG A 76 -7.95 -5.53 -3.34
N VAL A 77 -7.55 -4.46 -2.66
CA VAL A 77 -6.18 -3.97 -2.61
C VAL A 77 -5.76 -3.77 -1.17
N ASP A 78 -4.80 -4.57 -0.75
CA ASP A 78 -4.15 -4.46 0.55
C ASP A 78 -3.12 -3.32 0.49
N ILE A 79 -3.28 -2.30 1.34
CA ILE A 79 -2.46 -1.07 1.33
C ILE A 79 -1.19 -1.29 2.17
N THR A 80 -0.27 -2.06 1.62
CA THR A 80 1.07 -2.32 2.15
C THR A 80 2.08 -1.28 1.65
N PRO A 81 3.27 -1.13 2.27
CA PRO A 81 4.32 -0.27 1.74
C PRO A 81 4.71 -0.58 0.28
N GLN A 82 4.65 -1.85 -0.11
CA GLN A 82 4.94 -2.28 -1.48
C GLN A 82 3.85 -1.83 -2.45
N THR A 83 2.56 -2.01 -2.11
CA THR A 83 1.48 -1.56 -2.99
C THR A 83 1.40 -0.04 -3.07
N VAL A 84 1.66 0.68 -1.96
CA VAL A 84 1.79 2.15 -1.97
C VAL A 84 2.88 2.60 -2.95
N SER A 85 4.06 1.96 -2.95
CA SER A 85 5.13 2.31 -3.91
C SER A 85 4.75 1.99 -5.36
N GLN A 86 4.01 0.91 -5.61
CA GLN A 86 3.53 0.57 -6.95
C GLN A 86 2.49 1.59 -7.44
N ILE A 87 1.53 1.95 -6.59
CA ILE A 87 0.50 2.95 -6.90
C ILE A 87 1.14 4.32 -7.14
N GLU A 88 2.06 4.76 -6.29
CA GLU A 88 2.82 6.00 -6.48
C GLU A 88 3.49 6.05 -7.86
N LYS A 89 4.21 5.00 -8.25
CA LYS A 89 4.87 4.91 -9.57
C LYS A 89 3.84 4.93 -10.71
N ALA A 90 2.72 4.25 -10.54
CA ALA A 90 1.65 4.24 -11.53
C ALA A 90 1.02 5.63 -11.70
N ILE A 91 0.81 6.37 -10.60
CA ILE A 91 0.34 7.76 -10.63
C ILE A 91 1.36 8.65 -11.34
N GLY A 92 2.64 8.61 -10.93
CA GLY A 92 3.70 9.43 -11.50
C GLY A 92 3.94 9.18 -13.00
N THR A 93 3.61 7.98 -13.49
CA THR A 93 3.69 7.62 -14.92
C THR A 93 2.37 7.74 -15.67
N LYS A 94 1.28 8.20 -15.02
CA LYS A 94 -0.09 8.27 -15.57
C LYS A 94 -0.62 6.92 -16.07
N LYS A 95 -0.21 5.83 -15.42
CA LYS A 95 -0.55 4.43 -15.74
C LYS A 95 -1.31 3.73 -14.62
N ILE A 96 -2.03 4.48 -13.78
CA ILE A 96 -2.83 3.89 -12.69
C ILE A 96 -3.91 2.93 -13.21
N GLN A 97 -4.47 3.20 -14.40
CA GLN A 97 -5.41 2.28 -15.06
C GLN A 97 -4.74 0.95 -15.41
N ASN A 98 -3.55 0.97 -16.01
CA ASN A 98 -2.79 -0.26 -16.32
C ASN A 98 -2.43 -1.04 -15.04
N TYR A 99 -2.11 -0.35 -13.95
CA TYR A 99 -1.88 -1.00 -12.66
C TYR A 99 -3.13 -1.76 -12.19
N ILE A 100 -4.31 -1.16 -12.31
CA ILE A 100 -5.58 -1.80 -11.94
C ILE A 100 -5.91 -2.99 -12.87
N GLU A 101 -5.64 -2.87 -14.17
CA GLU A 101 -5.81 -3.98 -15.11
C GLU A 101 -4.92 -5.18 -14.72
N GLN A 102 -3.68 -4.92 -14.28
CA GLN A 102 -2.77 -5.96 -13.80
C GLN A 102 -3.24 -6.62 -12.48
N LEU A 103 -4.02 -5.92 -11.64
CA LEU A 103 -4.60 -6.53 -10.43
C LEU A 103 -5.58 -7.65 -10.79
N LYS A 104 -6.32 -7.50 -11.90
CA LYS A 104 -7.23 -8.52 -12.44
C LYS A 104 -6.50 -9.75 -12.95
N GLU A 105 -5.38 -9.58 -13.64
CA GLU A 105 -4.62 -10.67 -14.28
C GLU A 105 -3.83 -11.51 -13.27
N ASN A 106 -3.33 -10.90 -12.19
CA ASN A 106 -2.50 -11.61 -11.20
C ASN A 106 -3.29 -12.44 -10.18
N GLY A 107 -4.60 -12.55 -10.35
CA GLY A 107 -5.41 -13.42 -9.50
C GLY A 107 -5.45 -12.99 -8.04
N VAL A 108 -5.44 -11.69 -7.75
CA VAL A 108 -5.86 -11.16 -6.43
C VAL A 108 -7.39 -11.32 -6.33
N TRP A 109 -7.82 -12.58 -6.29
CA TRP A 109 -9.17 -12.99 -5.96
C TRP A 109 -9.26 -13.03 -4.44
N ILE A 110 -9.71 -11.91 -3.88
CA ILE A 110 -10.83 -11.83 -2.93
C ILE A 110 -11.22 -13.20 -2.37
N ARG A 111 -10.90 -13.42 -1.09
CA ARG A 111 -11.76 -14.22 -0.22
C ARG A 111 -12.68 -13.29 0.54
#